data_AF-A0A4R3Y632-F1
#
_entry.id   AF-A0A4R3Y632-F1
#
_cell.length_a   1.000
_cell.length_b   1.000
_cell.length_c   1.000
_cell.angle_alpha   90.00
_cell.angle_beta   90.00
_cell.angle_gamma   90.00
#
_symmetry.space_group_name_H-M   'P 1'
#
loop_
_entity.id
_entity.type
_entity.pdbx_description
1 polymer ?
#
loop_
_entity_poly.entity_id
_entity_poly.type
_entity_poly.pdbx_seq_one_letter_code
_entity_poly.pdbx_strand_id
1 'polypeptide(L)'
;MTDETAHIRQSIADILQTPVGSRIQRRDYGSILPLLIDRPISHGLALQIASASIVALQKWEHRVEISGFKVRFSADEKHHITADIDATQHTNQTKLTFEQMPLVL
;
A
#
# COMPACT_ATOMS: atom_id res chain seq x y z
N MET A 1 0.71 -14.68 -15.02
CA MET A 1 -0.09 -13.74 -14.20
C MET A 1 -1.05 -13.03 -15.16
N THR A 2 -2.35 -13.01 -14.86
CA THR A 2 -3.33 -12.28 -15.67
C THR A 2 -3.01 -10.78 -15.66
N ASP A 3 -3.21 -10.11 -16.78
CA ASP A 3 -2.95 -8.67 -16.97
C ASP A 3 -3.58 -7.83 -15.84
N GLU A 4 -4.80 -8.20 -15.43
CA GLU A 4 -5.54 -7.53 -14.35
C GLU A 4 -4.82 -7.57 -13.00
N THR A 5 -4.20 -8.70 -12.63
CA THR A 5 -3.48 -8.80 -11.34
C THR A 5 -2.24 -7.90 -11.33
N ALA A 6 -1.53 -7.84 -12.47
CA ALA A 6 -0.38 -6.95 -12.63
C ALA A 6 -0.81 -5.48 -12.58
N HIS A 7 -1.95 -5.15 -13.21
CA HIS A 7 -2.52 -3.82 -13.19
C HIS A 7 -3.00 -3.40 -11.78
N ILE A 8 -3.61 -4.31 -11.02
CA ILE A 8 -3.96 -4.06 -9.61
C ILE A 8 -2.69 -3.81 -8.79
N ARG A 9 -1.65 -4.65 -8.94
CA ARG A 9 -0.37 -4.44 -8.25
C ARG A 9 0.24 -3.07 -8.56
N GLN A 10 0.22 -2.66 -9.84
CA GLN A 10 0.70 -1.36 -10.27
C GLN A 10 -0.12 -0.22 -9.63
N SER A 11 -1.44 -0.34 -9.64
CA SER A 11 -2.35 0.63 -9.03
C SER A 11 -2.10 0.79 -7.53
N ILE A 12 -1.99 -0.31 -6.78
CA ILE A 12 -1.65 -0.32 -5.36
C ILE A 12 -0.32 0.42 -5.13
N ALA A 13 0.71 0.13 -5.94
CA ALA A 13 2.01 0.81 -5.82
C ALA A 13 1.89 2.33 -6.04
N ASP A 14 1.19 2.75 -7.10
CA ASP A 14 1.01 4.17 -7.42
C ASP A 14 0.26 4.92 -6.31
N ILE A 15 -0.79 4.31 -5.74
CA ILE A 15 -1.57 4.90 -4.64
C ILE A 15 -0.70 5.06 -3.39
N LEU A 16 0.04 4.03 -3.00
CA LEU A 16 0.81 4.04 -1.76
C LEU A 16 2.03 4.96 -1.84
N GLN A 17 2.71 5.00 -3.00
CA GLN A 17 3.91 5.81 -3.19
C GLN A 17 3.62 7.28 -3.48
N THR A 18 2.41 7.62 -3.95
CA THR A 18 2.04 9.02 -4.19
C THR A 18 1.66 9.73 -2.88
N PRO A 19 2.36 10.81 -2.47
CA PRO A 19 1.96 11.60 -1.31
C PRO A 19 0.67 12.37 -1.59
N VAL A 20 -0.28 12.35 -0.65
CA VAL A 20 -1.47 13.23 -0.71
C VAL A 20 -1.03 14.70 -0.83
N GLY A 21 -1.70 15.45 -1.70
CA GLY A 21 -1.42 16.86 -1.98
C GLY A 21 -0.35 17.11 -3.06
N SER A 22 0.39 16.09 -3.49
CA SER A 22 1.44 16.22 -4.50
C SER A 22 0.92 16.46 -5.92
N ARG A 23 -0.27 15.92 -6.26
CA ARG A 23 -0.86 16.04 -7.60
C ARG A 23 -1.70 17.32 -7.71
N ILE A 24 -1.27 18.27 -8.56
CA ILE A 24 -1.87 19.61 -8.71
C ILE A 24 -3.39 19.57 -8.96
N GLN A 25 -3.86 18.69 -9.84
CA GLN A 25 -5.28 18.56 -10.22
C GLN A 25 -6.04 17.48 -9.42
N ARG A 26 -5.35 16.65 -8.64
CA ARG A 26 -5.94 15.54 -7.85
C ARG A 26 -5.32 15.51 -6.47
N ARG A 27 -5.45 16.60 -5.72
CA ARG A 27 -4.77 16.78 -4.42
C ARG A 27 -5.15 15.70 -3.40
N ASP A 28 -6.36 15.17 -3.48
CA ASP A 28 -6.82 14.12 -2.55
C ASP A 28 -6.25 12.73 -2.85
N TYR A 29 -5.60 12.55 -4.02
CA TYR A 29 -5.06 11.27 -4.48
C TYR A 29 -3.76 10.90 -3.78
N GLY A 30 -3.61 9.61 -3.52
CA GLY A 30 -2.42 9.02 -2.92
C GLY A 30 -2.67 8.58 -1.48
N SER A 31 -1.60 8.54 -0.71
CA SER A 31 -1.62 8.13 0.69
C SER A 31 -0.79 9.08 1.58
N ILE A 32 -1.05 9.02 2.89
CA ILE A 32 -0.21 9.70 3.89
C ILE A 32 1.06 8.90 4.22
N LEU A 33 1.21 7.70 3.64
CA LEU A 33 2.31 6.79 3.89
C LEU A 33 3.69 7.45 3.75
N PRO A 34 3.97 8.25 2.70
CA PRO A 34 5.29 8.90 2.56
C PRO A 34 5.64 9.89 3.67
N LEU A 35 4.66 10.36 4.45
CA LEU A 35 4.90 11.23 5.61
C LEU A 35 5.13 10.43 6.91
N LEU A 36 4.87 9.12 6.90
CA LEU A 36 5.04 8.24 8.05
C LEU A 36 6.40 7.54 8.04
N ILE A 37 6.92 7.19 6.86
CA ILE A 37 8.17 6.42 6.70
C ILE A 37 9.39 7.07 7.34
N ASP A 38 9.43 8.40 7.44
CA ASP A 38 10.57 9.15 8.02
C ASP A 38 10.60 9.11 9.56
N ARG A 39 9.59 8.48 10.18
CA ARG A 39 9.48 8.36 11.63
C ARG A 39 10.32 7.20 12.16
N PRO A 40 10.79 7.26 13.42
CA PRO A 40 11.51 6.14 14.03
C PRO A 40 10.66 4.87 14.07
N ILE A 41 11.27 3.75 13.69
CA ILE A 41 10.61 2.44 13.64
C ILE A 41 10.11 2.05 15.03
N SER A 42 8.80 1.84 15.12
CA SER A 42 8.12 1.40 16.34
C SER A 42 6.91 0.56 15.98
N HIS A 43 6.39 -0.21 16.95
CA HIS A 43 5.16 -0.96 16.75
C HIS A 43 3.97 -0.06 16.39
N GLY A 44 3.89 1.12 17.02
CA GLY A 44 2.86 2.12 16.71
C GLY A 44 2.97 2.65 15.27
N LEU A 45 4.20 2.85 14.77
CA LEU A 45 4.41 3.26 13.39
C LEU A 45 3.93 2.19 12.39
N ALA A 46 4.18 0.91 12.66
CA ALA A 46 3.73 -0.19 11.82
C ALA A 46 2.19 -0.17 11.65
N LEU A 47 1.47 0.04 12.75
CA LEU A 47 0.01 0.14 12.73
C LEU A 47 -0.49 1.39 11.99
N GLN A 48 0.19 2.52 12.16
CA GLN A 48 -0.12 3.76 11.43
C GLN A 48 0.07 3.56 9.93
N ILE A 49 1.18 2.95 9.51
CA ILE A 49 1.49 2.61 8.11
C ILE A 49 0.39 1.69 7.54
N ALA A 50 0.05 0.61 8.24
CA ALA A 50 -0.98 -0.32 7.79
C ALA A 50 -2.33 0.39 7.64
N SER A 51 -2.74 1.16 8.65
CA SER A 51 -4.02 1.87 8.66
C SER A 51 -4.09 2.93 7.54
N ALA A 52 -3.04 3.74 7.38
CA ALA A 52 -2.92 4.72 6.31
C ALA A 52 -3.02 4.07 4.92
N SER A 53 -2.34 2.93 4.74
CA SER A 53 -2.33 2.19 3.48
C SER A 53 -3.70 1.63 3.16
N ILE A 54 -4.34 0.96 4.12
CA ILE A 54 -5.69 0.39 3.96
C ILE A 54 -6.71 1.49 3.60
N VAL A 55 -6.70 2.62 4.30
CA VAL A 55 -7.62 3.74 4.03
C VAL A 55 -7.42 4.30 2.62
N ALA A 56 -6.17 4.45 2.18
CA ALA A 56 -5.87 4.92 0.83
C ALA A 56 -6.34 3.92 -0.24
N LEU A 57 -6.08 2.62 -0.03
CA LEU A 57 -6.50 1.57 -0.96
C LEU A 57 -8.02 1.42 -1.02
N GLN A 58 -8.72 1.46 0.12
CA GLN A 58 -10.19 1.46 0.14
C GLN A 58 -10.80 2.65 -0.62
N LYS A 59 -10.14 3.80 -0.57
CA LYS A 59 -10.59 5.02 -1.26
C LYS A 59 -10.35 4.98 -2.77
N TRP A 60 -9.25 4.39 -3.23
CA TRP A 60 -8.79 4.54 -4.62
C TRP A 60 -8.81 3.24 -5.44
N GLU A 61 -8.79 2.08 -4.80
CA GLU A 61 -8.75 0.77 -5.45
C GLU A 61 -9.98 -0.07 -5.07
N HIS A 62 -11.12 0.25 -5.66
CA HIS A 62 -12.41 -0.43 -5.39
C HIS A 62 -12.53 -1.83 -6.00
N ARG A 63 -11.54 -2.29 -6.78
CA ARG A 63 -11.60 -3.63 -7.40
C ARG A 63 -11.24 -4.73 -6.42
N VAL A 64 -10.55 -4.41 -5.33
CA VAL A 64 -10.15 -5.37 -4.31
C VAL A 64 -10.54 -4.94 -2.91
N GLU A 65 -10.90 -5.91 -2.09
CA GLU A 65 -11.11 -5.76 -0.66
C GLU A 65 -9.86 -6.25 0.07
N ILE A 66 -9.23 -5.38 0.86
CA ILE A 66 -8.02 -5.74 1.64
C ILE A 66 -8.45 -6.51 2.88
N SER A 67 -8.02 -7.77 3.00
CA SER A 67 -8.27 -8.63 4.15
C SER A 67 -7.10 -8.69 5.13
N GLY A 68 -5.88 -8.37 4.66
CA GLY A 68 -4.68 -8.36 5.48
C GLY A 68 -3.63 -7.40 4.95
N PHE A 69 -2.96 -6.70 5.87
CA PHE A 69 -1.83 -5.82 5.54
C PHE A 69 -0.77 -5.93 6.63
N LYS A 70 0.37 -6.53 6.30
CA LYS A 70 1.46 -6.78 7.24
C LYS A 70 2.71 -6.02 6.82
N VAL A 71 3.08 -5.02 7.62
CA VAL A 71 4.29 -4.22 7.41
C VAL A 71 5.51 -5.00 7.87
N ARG A 72 6.58 -4.97 7.06
CA ARG A 72 7.90 -5.51 7.37
C ARG A 72 8.93 -4.40 7.23
N PHE A 73 9.76 -4.27 8.25
CA PHE A 73 10.92 -3.40 8.23
C PHE A 73 12.14 -4.26 7.96
N SER A 74 12.92 -3.94 6.93
CA SER A 74 14.22 -4.56 6.72
C SER A 74 15.20 -4.08 7.79
N ALA A 75 15.91 -5.00 8.43
CA ALA A 75 16.94 -4.67 9.41
C ALA A 75 18.23 -4.18 8.73
N ASP A 76 18.49 -4.65 7.51
CA ASP A 76 19.73 -4.40 6.77
C ASP A 76 19.66 -3.12 5.93
N GLU A 77 18.46 -2.70 5.52
CA GLU A 77 18.23 -1.52 4.70
C GLU A 77 17.24 -0.58 5.39
N LYS A 78 17.76 0.48 6.03
CA LYS A 78 16.98 1.45 6.81
C LYS A 78 15.81 2.12 6.06
N HIS A 79 15.75 1.99 4.74
CA HIS A 79 14.75 2.61 3.88
C HIS A 79 13.93 1.60 3.08
N HIS A 80 14.14 0.29 3.29
CA HIS A 80 13.37 -0.75 2.61
C HIS A 80 12.23 -1.24 3.50
N ILE A 81 11.08 -0.57 3.39
CA ILE A 81 9.85 -0.98 4.04
C ILE A 81 9.01 -1.74 3.02
N THR A 82 8.64 -2.97 3.36
CA THR A 82 7.77 -3.80 2.52
C THR A 82 6.48 -4.13 3.24
N ALA A 83 5.46 -4.53 2.49
CA ALA A 83 4.22 -5.06 3.03
C ALA A 83 3.82 -6.34 2.33
N ASP A 84 3.27 -7.28 3.12
CA ASP A 84 2.47 -8.37 2.57
C ASP A 84 1.01 -7.94 2.60
N ILE A 85 0.34 -8.07 1.46
CA ILE A 85 -1.02 -7.61 1.26
C ILE A 85 -1.86 -8.80 0.81
N ASP A 86 -2.85 -9.15 1.62
CA ASP A 86 -3.89 -10.09 1.26
C ASP A 86 -5.13 -9.31 0.84
N ALA A 87 -5.61 -9.60 -0.36
CA ALA A 87 -6.76 -8.93 -0.95
C ALA A 87 -7.68 -9.94 -1.64
N THR A 88 -8.96 -9.60 -1.76
CA THR A 88 -9.94 -10.39 -2.51
C THR A 88 -10.53 -9.52 -3.61
N GLN A 89 -10.44 -9.96 -4.86
CA GLN A 89 -10.98 -9.21 -5.99
C GLN A 89 -12.51 -9.34 -6.06
N HIS A 90 -13.24 -8.25 -6.25
CA HIS A 90 -14.71 -8.28 -6.30
C HIS A 90 -15.26 -9.02 -7.52
N THR A 91 -14.60 -8.91 -8.68
CA THR A 91 -15.11 -9.44 -9.96
C THR A 91 -15.24 -10.97 -9.97
N ASN A 92 -14.27 -11.67 -9.38
CA ASN A 92 -14.16 -13.13 -9.45
C ASN A 92 -13.96 -13.79 -8.07
N GLN A 93 -14.04 -13.01 -6.99
CA GLN A 93 -13.78 -13.43 -5.61
C GLN A 93 -12.44 -14.16 -5.44
N THR A 94 -11.47 -13.88 -6.30
CA THR A 94 -10.15 -14.51 -6.26
C THR A 94 -9.31 -13.85 -5.18
N LYS A 95 -8.67 -14.68 -4.36
CA LYS A 95 -7.68 -14.22 -3.38
C LYS A 95 -6.38 -13.86 -4.11
N LEU A 96 -5.90 -12.65 -3.84
CA LEU A 96 -4.66 -12.11 -4.32
C LEU A 96 -3.75 -11.87 -3.12
N THR A 97 -2.59 -12.49 -3.12
CA THR A 97 -1.55 -12.26 -2.11
C THR A 97 -0.38 -11.60 -2.80
N PHE A 98 -0.02 -10.41 -2.33
CA PHE A 98 1.14 -9.66 -2.78
C PHE A 98 2.19 -9.70 -1.67
N GLU A 99 3.28 -10.43 -1.88
CA GLU A 99 4.36 -10.53 -0.90
C GLU A 99 5.43 -9.47 -1.16
N GLN A 100 6.03 -8.97 -0.07
CA GLN A 100 7.18 -8.06 -0.10
C GLN A 100 6.99 -6.84 -1.00
N MET A 101 5.78 -6.28 -1.01
CA MET A 101 5.46 -5.12 -1.82
C MET A 101 6.19 -3.88 -1.30
N PRO A 102 7.02 -3.20 -2.11
CA PRO A 102 7.76 -2.03 -1.64
C PRO A 102 6.81 -0.87 -1.38
N LEU A 103 6.90 -0.31 -0.17
CA LEU A 103 6.14 0.86 0.26
C LEU A 103 6.85 2.19 -0.06
N VAL A 104 8.09 2.09 -0.52
CA VAL A 104 9.02 3.19 -0.80
C VAL A 104 9.80 2.88 -2.07
N LEU A 105 10.19 3.92 -2.79
CA LEU A 105 11.06 3.85 -3.98
C LEU A 105 12.53 3.77 -3.58
#